data_AF-A0A258UAL6-F1
#
_entry.id   AF-A0A258UAL6-F1
#
_cell.length_a   1.000
_cell.length_b   1.000
_cell.length_c   1.000
_cell.angle_alpha   90.00
_cell.angle_beta   90.00
_cell.angle_gamma   90.00
#
_symmetry.space_group_name_H-M   'P 1'
#
loop_
_entity.id
_entity.type
_entity.pdbx_description
1 polymer ?
#
loop_
_entity_poly.entity_id
_entity_poly.type
_entity_poly.pdbx_seq_one_letter_code
_entity_poly.pdbx_strand_id
1 'polypeptide(L)'
;MFNNQVFHKDSSYQNKAGETIQIHRFMFYTTKWKLITATNDTIPLSKEHFLINIEKEVSMILPFIKWANAKKIMFDMGVDSILNTTGIQTGILDPAIGMFWTWRTGYIMAKMHGVSPQAKTAGNRFSYEVGGFQSPYNSVRTIVLELPIPAEKNKSITIKTNLANWFSGKHNIQISTSPNCHNAGKLAMQLADNYASMFSIHSNN
;
A
#
# COMPACT_ATOMS: atom_id res chain seq x y z
N MET A 1 -8.38 -4.40 6.79
CA MET A 1 -9.75 -4.87 6.46
C MET A 1 -9.70 -5.68 5.17
N PHE A 2 -10.66 -6.56 4.95
CA PHE A 2 -10.92 -7.20 3.65
C PHE A 2 -12.44 -7.18 3.40
N ASN A 3 -12.90 -6.56 2.31
CA ASN A 3 -14.34 -6.34 2.04
C ASN A 3 -15.10 -5.75 3.25
N ASN A 4 -14.53 -4.72 3.89
CA ASN A 4 -15.07 -4.08 5.10
C ASN A 4 -15.21 -4.99 6.33
N GLN A 5 -14.64 -6.20 6.31
CA GLN A 5 -14.48 -7.05 7.48
C GLN A 5 -13.10 -6.85 8.11
N VAL A 6 -12.99 -7.08 9.42
CA VAL A 6 -11.70 -7.07 10.13
C VAL A 6 -10.80 -8.13 9.51
N PHE A 7 -9.56 -7.73 9.22
CA PHE A 7 -8.60 -8.64 8.61
C PHE A 7 -7.87 -9.43 9.70
N HIS A 8 -7.78 -10.74 9.51
CA HIS A 8 -7.04 -11.69 10.33
C HIS A 8 -6.18 -12.55 9.39
N LYS A 9 -4.90 -12.67 9.72
CA LYS A 9 -3.91 -13.36 8.87
C LYS A 9 -4.24 -14.83 8.62
N ASP A 10 -4.86 -15.49 9.59
CA ASP A 10 -5.19 -16.92 9.51
C ASP A 10 -6.58 -17.17 8.89
N SER A 11 -7.31 -16.12 8.52
CA SER A 11 -8.62 -16.23 7.88
C SER A 11 -8.54 -16.32 6.36
N SER A 12 -9.53 -17.00 5.79
CA SER A 12 -9.75 -17.08 4.36
C SER A 12 -10.83 -16.09 3.93
N TYR A 13 -10.63 -15.47 2.78
CA TYR A 13 -11.49 -14.44 2.20
C TYR A 13 -11.86 -14.79 0.76
N GLN A 14 -12.88 -14.12 0.22
CA GLN A 14 -13.19 -14.18 -1.21
C GLN A 14 -13.03 -12.82 -1.89
N ASN A 15 -12.26 -12.76 -2.97
CA ASN A 15 -12.23 -11.57 -3.82
C ASN A 15 -13.51 -11.47 -4.67
N LYS A 16 -13.67 -10.35 -5.40
CA LYS A 16 -14.84 -10.15 -6.28
C LYS A 16 -14.92 -11.13 -7.46
N ALA A 17 -13.84 -11.84 -7.78
CA ALA A 17 -13.84 -12.89 -8.79
C ALA A 17 -14.27 -14.27 -8.24
N GLY A 18 -14.63 -14.35 -6.95
CA GLY A 18 -15.01 -15.60 -6.29
C GLY A 18 -13.82 -16.52 -5.97
N GLU A 19 -12.60 -15.99 -6.00
CA GLU A 19 -11.40 -16.76 -5.66
C GLU A 19 -11.17 -16.74 -4.16
N THR A 20 -10.86 -17.90 -3.59
CA THR A 20 -10.54 -18.06 -2.16
C THR A 20 -9.10 -17.64 -1.92
N ILE A 21 -8.87 -16.79 -0.92
CA ILE A 21 -7.59 -16.15 -0.66
C ILE A 21 -7.28 -16.14 0.82
N GLN A 22 -6.08 -16.60 1.18
CA GLN A 22 -5.48 -16.34 2.48
C GLN A 22 -4.23 -15.49 2.27
N ILE A 23 -4.17 -14.32 2.91
CA ILE A 23 -3.03 -13.38 2.79
C ILE A 23 -2.10 -13.60 3.97
N HIS A 24 -0.84 -13.96 3.69
CA HIS A 24 0.16 -14.23 4.73
C HIS A 24 1.12 -13.07 4.96
N ARG A 25 1.41 -12.29 3.91
CA ARG A 25 2.29 -11.13 3.97
C ARG A 25 1.65 -9.97 3.23
N PHE A 26 1.67 -8.80 3.85
CA PHE A 26 1.31 -7.56 3.20
C PHE A 26 2.16 -6.41 3.74
N MET A 27 2.90 -5.76 2.85
CA MET A 27 3.83 -4.69 3.21
C MET A 27 3.83 -3.62 2.13
N PHE A 28 3.97 -2.36 2.50
CA PHE A 28 4.12 -1.27 1.52
C PHE A 28 4.82 -0.05 2.11
N TYR A 29 5.53 0.67 1.26
CA TYR A 29 6.15 1.93 1.64
C TYR A 29 5.16 3.09 1.52
N THR A 30 5.29 4.06 2.42
CA THR A 30 4.63 5.37 2.31
C THR A 30 5.63 6.49 2.53
N THR A 31 5.48 7.58 1.78
CA THR A 31 6.40 8.72 1.76
C THR A 31 5.65 10.03 1.52
N LYS A 32 6.35 11.16 1.67
CA LYS A 32 5.83 12.51 1.35
C LYS A 32 4.48 12.83 1.99
N TRP A 33 4.30 12.40 3.24
CA TRP A 33 3.12 12.69 4.03
C TRP A 33 2.95 14.19 4.19
N LYS A 34 1.74 14.69 3.90
CA LYS A 34 1.38 16.12 3.99
C LYS A 34 -0.11 16.31 4.25
N LEU A 35 -0.45 17.45 4.84
CA LEU A 35 -1.83 17.91 5.00
C LEU A 35 -2.13 19.03 4.01
N ILE A 36 -3.39 19.12 3.59
CA ILE A 36 -3.93 20.31 2.94
C ILE A 36 -4.93 20.96 3.90
N THR A 37 -4.72 22.24 4.21
CA THR A 37 -5.58 23.03 5.08
C THR A 37 -6.87 23.47 4.36
N ALA A 38 -7.86 23.94 5.12
CA ALA A 38 -9.06 24.55 4.56
C ALA A 38 -8.74 25.66 3.53
N THR A 39 -7.69 26.45 3.78
CA THR A 39 -7.16 27.55 2.94
C THR A 39 -6.34 27.09 1.72
N ASN A 40 -6.20 25.77 1.49
CA ASN A 40 -5.36 25.15 0.45
C ASN A 40 -3.84 25.23 0.68
N ASP A 41 -3.39 25.58 1.87
CA ASP A 41 -1.97 25.50 2.21
C ASP A 41 -1.53 24.04 2.35
N THR A 42 -0.32 23.75 1.89
CA THR A 42 0.29 22.42 2.00
C THR A 42 1.28 22.40 3.16
N ILE A 43 1.03 21.53 4.14
CA ILE A 43 1.90 21.37 5.31
C ILE A 43 2.56 19.98 5.25
N PRO A 44 3.89 19.89 5.04
CA PRO A 44 4.58 18.61 5.08
C PRO A 44 4.60 18.05 6.51
N LEU A 45 4.28 16.76 6.67
CA LEU A 45 4.31 16.05 7.95
C LEU A 45 5.64 15.33 8.20
N SER A 46 6.24 14.78 7.14
CA SER A 46 7.53 14.11 7.23
C SER A 46 8.22 14.03 5.87
N LYS A 47 9.55 14.00 5.88
CA LYS A 47 10.39 13.68 4.71
C LYS A 47 10.86 12.22 4.72
N GLU A 48 10.57 11.48 5.79
CA GLU A 48 10.98 10.10 5.98
C GLU A 48 10.13 9.12 5.17
N HIS A 49 10.66 7.91 5.03
CA HIS A 49 9.98 6.77 4.47
C HIS A 49 9.47 5.89 5.61
N PHE A 50 8.24 5.42 5.50
CA PHE A 50 7.64 4.49 6.45
C PHE A 50 7.30 3.18 5.75
N LEU A 51 7.52 2.07 6.43
CA LEU A 51 7.14 0.75 5.96
C LEU A 51 5.98 0.23 6.79
N ILE A 52 4.80 0.14 6.20
CA ILE A 52 3.65 -0.49 6.84
C ILE A 52 3.75 -2.00 6.60
N ASN A 53 3.67 -2.79 7.67
CA ASN A 53 3.76 -4.24 7.63
C ASN A 53 2.68 -4.86 8.53
N ILE A 54 1.83 -5.73 7.97
CA ILE A 54 0.73 -6.38 8.72
C ILE A 54 1.19 -7.24 9.89
N GLU A 55 2.45 -7.63 9.92
CA GLU A 55 3.03 -8.45 10.99
C GLU A 55 3.70 -7.61 12.08
N LYS A 56 3.75 -6.28 11.91
CA LYS A 56 4.32 -5.35 12.89
C LYS A 56 3.30 -4.25 13.16
N GLU A 57 2.42 -4.44 14.13
CA GLU A 57 1.35 -3.48 14.45
C GLU A 57 1.88 -2.06 14.72
N VAL A 58 3.03 -1.94 15.38
CA VAL A 58 3.70 -0.64 15.64
C VAL A 58 3.99 0.13 14.35
N SER A 59 4.19 -0.56 13.22
CA SER A 59 4.43 0.09 11.93
C SER A 59 3.18 0.77 11.35
N MET A 60 1.99 0.45 11.87
CA MET A 60 0.73 1.07 11.46
C MET A 60 0.42 2.37 12.20
N ILE A 61 1.25 2.73 13.19
CA ILE A 61 1.12 3.96 13.97
C ILE A 61 2.18 4.94 13.50
N LEU A 62 1.75 6.05 12.87
CA LEU A 62 2.66 7.08 12.38
C LEU A 62 2.75 8.24 13.38
N PRO A 63 3.97 8.72 13.72
CA PRO A 63 4.19 9.66 14.82
C PRO A 63 3.91 11.12 14.42
N PHE A 64 2.90 11.37 13.60
CA PHE A 64 2.58 12.71 13.14
C PHE A 64 1.78 13.47 14.20
N ILE A 65 2.20 14.71 14.47
CA ILE A 65 1.47 15.62 15.34
C ILE A 65 0.21 16.08 14.61
N LYS A 66 -0.92 16.09 15.31
CA LYS A 66 -2.21 16.52 14.76
C LYS A 66 -2.24 18.04 14.55
N TRP A 67 -2.82 18.46 13.42
CA TRP A 67 -3.04 19.87 13.10
C TRP A 67 -4.53 20.21 13.10
N ALA A 68 -4.86 21.42 13.55
CA ALA A 68 -6.21 21.97 13.39
C ALA A 68 -6.45 22.35 11.92
N ASN A 69 -7.70 22.25 11.45
CA ASN A 69 -8.16 22.79 10.16
C ASN A 69 -7.63 22.12 8.87
N ALA A 70 -7.15 20.87 8.94
CA ALA A 70 -6.84 20.09 7.76
C ALA A 70 -8.13 19.53 7.11
N LYS A 71 -8.24 19.64 5.78
CA LYS A 71 -9.33 19.05 4.99
C LYS A 71 -8.89 17.82 4.20
N LYS A 72 -7.60 17.65 3.94
CA LYS A 72 -7.07 16.44 3.28
C LYS A 72 -5.78 15.98 3.94
N ILE A 73 -5.55 14.67 3.87
CA ILE A 73 -4.25 14.06 4.08
C ILE A 73 -3.79 13.43 2.77
N MET A 74 -2.50 13.59 2.46
CA MET A 74 -1.89 13.05 1.25
C MET A 74 -0.57 12.38 1.58
N PHE A 75 -0.26 11.32 0.82
CA PHE A 75 1.01 10.62 0.88
C PHE A 75 1.22 9.85 -0.42
N ASP A 76 2.47 9.53 -0.74
CA ASP A 76 2.79 8.63 -1.83
C ASP A 76 2.91 7.20 -1.29
N MET A 77 2.36 6.22 -2.00
CA MET A 77 2.57 4.80 -1.77
C MET A 77 3.67 4.32 -2.71
N GLY A 78 4.81 3.94 -2.13
CA GLY A 78 6.06 3.62 -2.81
C GLY A 78 7.25 4.44 -2.32
N VAL A 79 8.43 4.14 -2.87
CA VAL A 79 9.71 4.79 -2.58
C VAL A 79 10.01 5.84 -3.65
N ASP A 80 10.63 6.96 -3.27
CA ASP A 80 11.02 7.98 -4.25
C ASP A 80 11.98 7.41 -5.31
N SER A 81 11.82 7.85 -6.56
CA SER A 81 12.71 7.54 -7.68
C SER A 81 14.18 7.81 -7.39
N ILE A 82 14.52 8.87 -6.64
CA ILE A 82 15.91 9.21 -6.32
C ILE A 82 16.55 8.07 -5.52
N LEU A 83 15.88 7.60 -4.47
CA LEU A 83 16.40 6.52 -3.62
C LEU A 83 16.46 5.17 -4.34
N ASN A 84 15.62 4.97 -5.36
CA ASN A 84 15.75 3.80 -6.23
C ASN A 84 17.01 3.83 -7.10
N THR A 85 17.60 5.01 -7.32
CA THR A 85 18.80 5.18 -8.17
C THR A 85 20.11 5.37 -7.38
N THR A 86 20.05 5.57 -6.07
CA THR A 86 21.23 5.84 -5.21
C THR A 86 21.81 4.58 -4.56
N GLY A 87 21.45 3.39 -5.03
CA GLY A 87 21.96 2.11 -4.52
C GLY A 87 21.28 1.65 -3.23
N ILE A 88 21.91 0.66 -2.58
CA ILE A 88 21.39 0.01 -1.36
C ILE A 88 21.31 1.03 -0.22
N GLN A 89 20.12 1.17 0.36
CA GLN A 89 19.89 1.97 1.55
C GLN A 89 19.90 1.09 2.81
N THR A 90 19.88 1.73 3.98
CA THR A 90 19.82 1.07 5.29
C THR A 90 18.48 1.33 5.99
N GLY A 91 18.29 0.80 7.20
CA GLY A 91 17.10 1.04 8.00
C GLY A 91 15.86 0.42 7.37
N ILE A 92 14.75 1.15 7.29
CA ILE A 92 13.49 0.61 6.72
C ILE A 92 13.57 0.31 5.21
N LEU A 93 14.60 0.83 4.52
CA LEU A 93 14.92 0.57 3.12
C LEU A 93 16.06 -0.44 2.96
N ASP A 94 16.45 -1.15 4.02
CA ASP A 94 17.47 -2.21 3.94
C ASP A 94 16.95 -3.40 3.10
N PRO A 95 17.68 -3.87 2.07
CA PRO A 95 17.32 -5.06 1.30
C PRO A 95 17.06 -6.32 2.15
N ALA A 96 17.65 -6.44 3.34
CA ALA A 96 17.40 -7.54 4.28
C ALA A 96 15.94 -7.62 4.75
N ILE A 97 15.18 -6.53 4.63
CA ILE A 97 13.73 -6.50 4.91
C ILE A 97 12.94 -7.26 3.82
N GLY A 98 13.56 -7.54 2.67
CA GLY A 98 12.93 -8.27 1.57
C GLY A 98 12.03 -7.40 0.69
N MET A 99 12.16 -6.08 0.76
CA MET A 99 11.40 -5.12 -0.07
C MET A 99 12.25 -4.50 -1.19
N PHE A 100 13.26 -5.24 -1.66
CA PHE A 100 14.18 -4.83 -2.71
C PHE A 100 14.48 -6.00 -3.65
N TRP A 101 14.45 -5.75 -4.96
CA TRP A 101 14.86 -6.73 -5.97
C TRP A 101 16.35 -6.65 -6.21
N THR A 102 17.05 -7.75 -5.91
CA THR A 102 18.49 -7.86 -6.18
C THR A 102 18.79 -8.04 -7.66
N TRP A 103 17.93 -8.72 -8.43
CA TRP A 103 18.16 -9.03 -9.86
C TRP A 103 17.80 -7.89 -10.82
N ARG A 104 16.94 -6.97 -10.43
CA ARG A 104 16.50 -5.81 -11.26
C ARG A 104 16.86 -4.46 -10.65
N THR A 105 17.50 -4.47 -9.47
CA THR A 105 17.92 -3.29 -8.69
C THR A 105 16.80 -2.27 -8.55
N GLY A 106 15.98 -2.42 -7.52
CA GLY A 106 14.92 -1.45 -7.22
C GLY A 106 14.04 -1.88 -6.06
N TYR A 107 13.40 -0.90 -5.44
CA TYR A 107 12.48 -1.14 -4.34
C TYR A 107 11.15 -1.71 -4.82
N ILE A 108 10.61 -2.61 -4.01
CA ILE A 108 9.23 -3.10 -4.12
C ILE A 108 8.37 -2.06 -3.40
N MET A 109 7.47 -1.39 -4.12
CA MET A 109 6.57 -0.38 -3.57
C MET A 109 5.56 -1.00 -2.61
N ALA A 110 5.02 -2.16 -3.01
CA ALA A 110 4.07 -2.94 -2.22
C ALA A 110 4.21 -4.44 -2.51
N LYS A 111 3.99 -5.26 -1.48
CA LYS A 111 4.10 -6.71 -1.50
C LYS A 111 2.84 -7.34 -0.93
N MET A 112 2.31 -8.36 -1.61
CA MET A 112 1.24 -9.22 -1.11
C MET A 112 1.51 -10.68 -1.49
N HIS A 113 1.73 -11.53 -0.49
CA HIS A 113 1.90 -12.97 -0.67
C HIS A 113 0.81 -13.73 0.08
N GLY A 114 0.44 -14.89 -0.46
CA GLY A 114 -0.54 -15.75 0.17
C GLY A 114 -0.77 -17.04 -0.60
N VAL A 115 -1.88 -17.67 -0.29
CA VAL A 115 -2.34 -18.89 -0.98
C VAL A 115 -3.76 -18.73 -1.50
N SER A 116 -4.00 -19.34 -2.65
CA SER A 116 -5.32 -19.44 -3.27
C SER A 116 -5.37 -20.73 -4.10
N PRO A 117 -6.39 -21.58 -3.93
CA PRO A 117 -6.57 -22.77 -4.77
C PRO A 117 -6.58 -22.45 -6.26
N GLN A 118 -6.97 -21.22 -6.63
CA GLN A 118 -7.02 -20.77 -8.01
C GLN A 118 -5.65 -20.44 -8.59
N ALA A 119 -4.60 -20.23 -7.80
CA ALA A 119 -3.26 -19.87 -8.29
C ALA A 119 -2.61 -20.96 -9.15
N LYS A 120 -2.91 -22.24 -8.89
CA LYS A 120 -2.37 -23.42 -9.62
C LYS A 120 -0.83 -23.46 -9.74
N THR A 121 -0.13 -22.74 -8.88
CA THR A 121 1.33 -22.82 -8.70
C THR A 121 1.67 -23.88 -7.66
N ALA A 122 2.97 -24.16 -7.47
CA ALA A 122 3.43 -25.04 -6.39
C ALA A 122 2.92 -24.56 -5.02
N GLY A 123 2.18 -25.44 -4.33
CA GLY A 123 1.56 -25.13 -3.03
C GLY A 123 0.45 -24.08 -3.09
N ASN A 124 -0.15 -23.83 -4.26
CA ASN A 124 -1.24 -22.88 -4.46
C ASN A 124 -0.86 -21.44 -4.03
N ARG A 125 0.40 -21.06 -4.20
CA ARG A 125 0.93 -19.76 -3.76
C ARG A 125 0.73 -18.68 -4.82
N PHE A 126 0.36 -17.49 -4.38
CA PHE A 126 0.45 -16.30 -5.22
C PHE A 126 1.45 -15.31 -4.57
N SER A 127 2.17 -14.58 -5.41
CA SER A 127 3.16 -13.61 -4.95
C SER A 127 3.17 -12.38 -5.83
N TYR A 128 2.78 -11.25 -5.25
CA TYR A 128 2.85 -9.95 -5.89
C TYR A 128 3.89 -9.10 -5.18
N GLU A 129 4.93 -8.75 -5.92
CA GLU A 129 5.94 -7.76 -5.56
C GLU A 129 5.82 -6.66 -6.62
N VAL A 130 5.21 -5.54 -6.27
CA VAL A 130 4.92 -4.46 -7.22
C VAL A 130 6.03 -3.44 -7.11
N GLY A 131 6.92 -3.42 -8.10
CA GLY A 131 8.00 -2.43 -8.24
C GLY A 131 7.86 -1.57 -9.49
N GLY A 132 8.88 -0.74 -9.75
CA GLY A 132 8.94 0.17 -10.90
C GLY A 132 8.80 1.64 -10.52
N PHE A 133 9.81 2.44 -10.87
CA PHE A 133 9.91 3.86 -10.53
C PHE A 133 10.20 4.76 -11.74
N GLN A 134 10.38 4.17 -12.92
CA GLN A 134 10.74 4.87 -14.16
C GLN A 134 9.61 4.77 -15.19
N SER A 135 9.55 5.75 -16.10
CA SER A 135 8.66 5.67 -17.26
C SER A 135 9.05 4.49 -18.17
N PRO A 136 8.09 3.74 -18.74
CA PRO A 136 6.63 3.93 -18.64
C PRO A 136 5.97 3.25 -17.43
N TYR A 137 6.74 2.52 -16.61
CA TYR A 137 6.23 1.68 -15.52
C TYR A 137 6.60 2.22 -14.13
N ASN A 138 6.06 3.40 -13.80
CA ASN A 138 6.16 3.96 -12.46
C ASN A 138 4.93 3.54 -11.63
N SER A 139 5.12 2.62 -10.68
CA SER A 139 4.05 2.11 -9.81
C SER A 139 3.79 2.98 -8.57
N VAL A 140 4.55 4.04 -8.33
CA VAL A 140 4.26 4.96 -7.22
C VAL A 140 2.89 5.64 -7.44
N ARG A 141 2.09 5.76 -6.38
CA ARG A 141 0.77 6.40 -6.44
C ARG A 141 0.59 7.39 -5.31
N THR A 142 0.19 8.61 -5.64
CA THR A 142 -0.25 9.60 -4.65
C THR A 142 -1.67 9.29 -4.20
N ILE A 143 -1.84 9.14 -2.90
CA ILE A 143 -3.11 8.92 -2.22
C ILE A 143 -3.58 10.25 -1.67
N VAL A 144 -4.86 10.57 -1.86
CA VAL A 144 -5.49 11.78 -1.37
C VAL A 144 -6.78 11.38 -0.66
N LEU A 145 -6.87 11.68 0.63
CA LEU A 145 -8.03 11.35 1.45
C LEU A 145 -8.62 12.62 2.05
N GLU A 146 -9.93 12.82 1.82
CA GLU A 146 -10.68 13.91 2.44
C GLU A 146 -10.91 13.61 3.93
N LEU A 147 -10.69 14.62 4.77
CA LEU A 147 -10.92 14.56 6.21
C LEU A 147 -12.27 15.22 6.54
N PRO A 148 -13.03 14.70 7.51
CA PRO A 148 -14.25 15.36 7.96
C PRO A 148 -13.94 16.74 8.57
N ILE A 149 -14.76 17.75 8.26
CA ILE A 149 -14.63 19.13 8.74
C ILE A 149 -15.83 19.46 9.65
N PRO A 150 -15.61 20.10 10.83
CA PRO A 150 -14.31 20.40 11.41
C PRO A 150 -13.63 19.11 11.90
N ALA A 151 -12.34 18.97 11.62
CA ALA A 151 -11.56 17.93 12.26
C ALA A 151 -11.52 18.23 13.76
N GLU A 152 -12.22 17.44 14.58
CA GLU A 152 -12.27 17.60 16.04
C GLU A 152 -10.85 17.78 16.59
N LYS A 153 -10.56 18.85 17.33
CA LYS A 153 -9.22 19.03 17.92
C LYS A 153 -8.82 17.78 18.73
N ASN A 154 -7.57 17.33 18.59
CA ASN A 154 -6.96 16.22 19.35
C ASN A 154 -7.40 14.75 19.07
N LYS A 155 -8.31 14.49 18.12
CA LYS A 155 -8.67 13.10 17.72
C LYS A 155 -7.69 12.44 16.74
N SER A 156 -7.23 11.22 16.96
CA SER A 156 -6.39 10.51 15.96
C SER A 156 -7.12 10.33 14.62
N ILE A 157 -6.41 10.42 13.51
CA ILE A 157 -6.94 10.08 12.18
C ILE A 157 -6.65 8.60 11.94
N THR A 158 -7.69 7.81 11.69
CA THR A 158 -7.54 6.40 11.34
C THR A 158 -7.79 6.22 9.84
N ILE A 159 -6.78 5.77 9.11
CA ILE A 159 -6.89 5.40 7.70
C ILE A 159 -7.17 3.90 7.62
N LYS A 160 -8.33 3.53 7.08
CA LYS A 160 -8.68 2.14 6.78
C LYS A 160 -8.01 1.70 5.49
N THR A 161 -7.47 0.49 5.51
CA THR A 161 -6.91 -0.20 4.34
C THR A 161 -7.77 -1.44 4.04
N ASN A 162 -8.41 -1.48 2.87
CA ASN A 162 -9.21 -2.61 2.39
C ASN A 162 -8.44 -3.42 1.33
N LEU A 163 -7.88 -4.55 1.74
CA LEU A 163 -7.02 -5.40 0.93
C LEU A 163 -7.72 -6.03 -0.27
N ALA A 164 -9.05 -6.15 -0.25
CA ALA A 164 -9.81 -6.68 -1.38
C ALA A 164 -9.69 -5.80 -2.65
N ASN A 165 -9.42 -4.51 -2.46
CA ASN A 165 -9.23 -3.56 -3.56
C ASN A 165 -7.95 -3.85 -4.35
N TRP A 166 -6.98 -4.58 -3.78
CA TRP A 166 -5.81 -5.08 -4.52
C TRP A 166 -6.20 -5.83 -5.79
N PHE A 167 -7.27 -6.62 -5.72
CA PHE A 167 -7.76 -7.45 -6.82
C PHE A 167 -8.84 -6.77 -7.66
N SER A 168 -9.52 -5.76 -7.12
CA SER A 168 -10.77 -5.26 -7.72
C SER A 168 -11.02 -3.76 -7.53
N GLY A 169 -9.95 -2.99 -7.41
CA GLY A 169 -9.98 -1.54 -7.28
C GLY A 169 -10.41 -0.85 -8.57
N LYS A 170 -9.44 -0.53 -9.44
CA LYS A 170 -9.68 0.03 -10.78
C LYS A 170 -9.70 -1.03 -11.88
N HIS A 171 -8.96 -2.11 -11.68
CA HIS A 171 -8.80 -3.23 -12.59
C HIS A 171 -9.23 -4.52 -11.89
N ASN A 172 -9.87 -5.43 -12.62
CA ASN A 172 -10.16 -6.76 -12.11
C ASN A 172 -8.96 -7.68 -12.37
N ILE A 173 -8.27 -8.11 -11.32
CA ILE A 173 -7.10 -8.98 -11.36
C ILE A 173 -7.46 -10.31 -10.72
N GLN A 174 -7.38 -11.38 -11.52
CA GLN A 174 -7.68 -12.74 -11.09
C GLN A 174 -6.38 -13.51 -10.82
N ILE A 175 -6.28 -14.12 -9.65
CA ILE A 175 -5.13 -14.94 -9.25
C ILE A 175 -4.95 -16.13 -10.19
N SER A 176 -6.04 -16.72 -10.67
CA SER A 176 -6.04 -17.83 -11.63
C SER A 176 -5.33 -17.55 -12.95
N THR A 177 -5.31 -16.29 -13.39
CA THR A 177 -4.65 -15.89 -14.64
C THR A 177 -3.31 -15.21 -14.42
N SER A 178 -3.15 -14.53 -13.29
CA SER A 178 -1.98 -13.70 -12.99
C SER A 178 -1.52 -13.94 -11.54
N PRO A 179 -1.07 -15.15 -11.16
CA PRO A 179 -0.76 -15.47 -9.76
C PRO A 179 0.52 -14.78 -9.25
N ASN A 180 1.35 -14.26 -10.17
CA ASN A 180 2.64 -13.68 -9.83
C ASN A 180 2.87 -12.34 -10.53
N CYS A 181 3.49 -11.40 -9.81
CA CYS A 181 4.02 -10.17 -10.36
C CYS A 181 5.36 -9.88 -9.69
N HIS A 182 6.48 -10.01 -10.41
CA HIS A 182 7.84 -9.81 -9.86
C HIS A 182 8.68 -8.88 -10.76
N ASN A 183 7.99 -7.97 -11.46
CA ASN A 183 8.60 -7.08 -12.43
C ASN A 183 7.74 -5.83 -12.62
N ALA A 184 8.40 -4.73 -12.97
CA ALA A 184 7.71 -3.60 -13.56
C ALA A 184 7.05 -4.03 -14.89
N GLY A 185 5.87 -3.48 -15.18
CA GLY A 185 5.12 -3.82 -16.37
C GLY A 185 3.62 -3.56 -16.21
N LYS A 186 2.82 -4.00 -17.19
CA LYS A 186 1.37 -3.76 -17.22
C LYS A 186 0.67 -4.23 -15.94
N LEU A 187 0.92 -5.46 -15.49
CA LEU A 187 0.29 -6.01 -14.29
C LEU A 187 0.67 -5.19 -13.03
N ALA A 188 1.94 -4.82 -12.86
CA ALA A 188 2.39 -3.97 -11.75
C ALA A 188 1.67 -2.61 -11.75
N MET A 189 1.47 -2.01 -12.93
CA MET A 189 0.72 -0.75 -13.05
C MET A 189 -0.76 -0.91 -12.69
N GLN A 190 -1.39 -2.01 -13.10
CA GLN A 190 -2.78 -2.30 -12.75
C GLN A 190 -2.95 -2.57 -11.24
N LEU A 191 -2.02 -3.30 -10.64
CA LEU A 191 -1.98 -3.51 -9.20
C LEU A 191 -1.74 -2.20 -8.44
N ALA A 192 -0.90 -1.31 -8.98
CA ALA A 192 -0.69 0.00 -8.40
C ALA A 192 -1.92 0.89 -8.42
N ASP A 193 -2.61 0.92 -9.55
CA ASP A 193 -3.90 1.58 -9.69
C ASP A 193 -4.95 1.04 -8.72
N ASN A 194 -4.91 -0.28 -8.45
CA ASN A 194 -5.79 -0.96 -7.51
C ASN A 194 -5.51 -0.62 -6.06
N TYR A 195 -4.25 -0.75 -5.60
CA TYR A 195 -3.94 -0.42 -4.21
C TYR A 195 -4.13 1.06 -3.91
N ALA A 196 -4.09 1.95 -4.92
CA ALA A 196 -4.38 3.36 -4.69
C ALA A 196 -5.83 3.59 -4.20
N SER A 197 -6.76 2.68 -4.50
CA SER A 197 -8.14 2.76 -4.03
C SER A 197 -8.38 2.05 -2.69
N MET A 198 -7.36 1.46 -2.06
CA MET A 198 -7.56 0.67 -0.84
C MET A 198 -7.76 1.52 0.42
N PHE A 199 -7.50 2.82 0.35
CA PHE A 199 -7.46 3.70 1.50
C PHE A 199 -8.75 4.52 1.66
N SER A 200 -9.22 4.66 2.90
CA SER A 200 -10.33 5.55 3.25
C SER A 200 -10.19 6.07 4.68
N ILE A 201 -10.83 7.19 5.00
CA ILE A 201 -10.89 7.68 6.38
C ILE A 201 -11.94 6.92 7.15
N HIS A 202 -11.60 6.48 8.37
CA HIS A 202 -12.60 6.05 9.33
C HIS A 202 -13.32 7.27 9.89
N SER A 203 -14.56 7.49 9.48
CA SER A 203 -15.48 8.33 10.23
C SER A 203 -16.02 7.49 11.40
N ASN A 204 -15.80 7.92 12.63
CA ASN A 204 -16.61 7.49 13.77
C ASN A 204 -17.84 8.38 13.73
N ASN A 205 -18.97 7.86 13.24
CA ASN A 205 -20.27 8.45 13.57
C ASN A 205 -20.67 7.97 14.96
#